data_AF-A0A399YZK1-F1
#
_entry.id   AF-A0A399YZK1-F1
#
_cell.length_a   1.000
_cell.length_b   1.000
_cell.length_c   1.000
_cell.angle_alpha   90.00
_cell.angle_beta   90.00
_cell.angle_gamma   90.00
#
_symmetry.space_group_name_H-M   'P 1'
#
loop_
_entity.id
_entity.type
_entity.pdbx_description
1 polymer ?
#
loop_
_entity_poly.entity_id
_entity_poly.type
_entity_poly.pdbx_seq_one_letter_code
_entity_poly.pdbx_strand_id
1 'polypeptide(L)'
;MVWADSPVNLARTRTLAENVVELKHGVNIDLFARARKEPGPPPDRPLCAYFGTLGISNDLDLLRAVSHRYRLRLIGPIRIGLEGFSKETEIIGPVPHEDIPAQLRDVDVLLLPYAHSAHNDSVMPSKLFECLATGKPTVACGLKTLYDYEELFYIRETPEEFLDAILVAAHEPPTLQAPRIARAEEHSYARRMMRIDRYIQQILEAKK
;
A
#
# COMPACT_ATOMS: atom_id res chain seq x y z
N MET A 1 18.97 19.53 -8.91
CA MET A 1 18.07 18.98 -7.89
C MET A 1 17.50 17.69 -8.44
N VAL A 2 17.76 16.58 -7.77
CA VAL A 2 17.24 15.25 -8.12
C VAL A 2 16.39 14.76 -6.95
N TRP A 3 15.22 14.21 -7.25
CA TRP A 3 14.30 13.67 -6.24
C TRP A 3 14.32 12.14 -6.29
N ALA A 4 14.38 11.50 -5.13
CA ALA A 4 14.33 10.05 -5.00
C ALA A 4 13.29 9.65 -3.93
N ASP A 5 12.66 8.50 -4.13
CA ASP A 5 11.45 8.07 -3.41
C ASP A 5 11.68 6.94 -2.39
N SER A 6 12.79 6.22 -2.46
CA SER A 6 13.15 5.16 -1.51
C SER A 6 14.59 5.30 -0.99
N PRO A 7 14.92 4.75 0.20
CA PRO A 7 16.29 4.75 0.73
C PRO A 7 17.32 4.17 -0.25
N VAL A 8 16.95 3.11 -0.97
CA VAL A 8 17.80 2.49 -2.00
C VAL A 8 18.03 3.43 -3.18
N ASN A 9 16.96 4.07 -3.68
CA ASN A 9 17.08 5.04 -4.78
C ASN A 9 17.84 6.29 -4.35
N LEU A 10 17.72 6.72 -3.10
CA LEU A 10 18.50 7.83 -2.52
C LEU A 10 19.99 7.49 -2.49
N ALA A 11 20.34 6.33 -1.94
CA ALA A 11 21.73 5.88 -1.86
C ALA A 11 22.35 5.76 -3.25
N ARG A 12 21.62 5.16 -4.22
CA ARG A 12 22.07 5.03 -5.60
C ARG A 12 22.24 6.38 -6.30
N THR A 13 21.30 7.31 -6.12
CA THR A 13 21.34 8.59 -6.84
C THR A 13 22.38 9.56 -6.26
N ARG A 14 22.65 9.46 -4.95
CA ARG A 14 23.69 10.27 -4.28
C ARG A 14 25.11 9.98 -4.77
N THR A 15 25.36 8.83 -5.41
CA THR A 15 26.65 8.58 -6.07
C THR A 15 26.79 9.32 -7.40
N LEU A 16 25.70 9.84 -7.96
CA LEU A 16 25.64 10.47 -9.28
C LEU A 16 25.37 11.99 -9.21
N ALA A 17 24.88 12.49 -8.07
CA ALA A 17 24.56 13.90 -7.87
C ALA A 17 24.71 14.31 -6.40
N GLU A 18 25.17 15.54 -6.18
CA GLU A 18 25.35 16.10 -4.82
C GLU A 18 24.03 16.64 -4.23
N ASN A 19 23.08 17.02 -5.09
CA ASN A 19 21.81 17.61 -4.68
C ASN A 19 20.64 16.63 -4.89
N VAL A 20 20.55 15.65 -3.98
CA VAL A 20 19.52 14.60 -3.97
C VAL A 20 18.64 14.74 -2.71
N VAL A 21 17.33 14.91 -2.94
CA VAL A 21 16.33 15.12 -1.89
C VAL A 21 15.35 13.95 -1.85
N GLU A 22 15.03 13.49 -0.64
CA GLU A 22 14.00 12.48 -0.45
C GLU A 22 12.59 13.07 -0.62
N LEU A 23 11.79 12.41 -1.45
CA LEU A 23 10.39 12.76 -1.69
C LEU A 23 9.55 11.52 -1.97
N LYS A 24 9.18 10.84 -0.87
CA LYS A 24 8.29 9.67 -0.86
C LYS A 24 6.94 9.95 -1.53
N HIS A 25 6.30 8.93 -2.11
CA HIS A 25 5.01 9.03 -2.81
C HIS A 25 3.95 9.80 -2.01
N GLY A 26 3.06 10.48 -2.73
CA GLY A 26 1.94 11.23 -2.14
C GLY A 26 0.60 10.55 -2.36
N VAL A 27 -0.39 10.93 -1.57
CA VAL A 27 -1.76 10.37 -1.61
C VAL A 27 -2.82 11.47 -1.67
N ASN A 28 -3.93 11.18 -2.33
CA ASN A 28 -5.17 11.95 -2.24
C ASN A 28 -6.02 11.45 -1.06
N ILE A 29 -5.93 12.14 0.08
CA ILE A 29 -6.62 11.75 1.32
C ILE A 29 -8.13 11.74 1.13
N ASP A 30 -8.69 12.79 0.53
CA ASP A 30 -10.14 12.95 0.35
C ASP A 30 -10.72 11.88 -0.58
N LEU A 31 -9.93 11.41 -1.55
CA LEU A 31 -10.33 10.34 -2.44
C LEU A 31 -10.43 9.00 -1.68
N PHE A 32 -9.37 8.60 -0.98
CA PHE A 32 -9.33 7.31 -0.29
C PHE A 32 -10.13 7.28 1.03
N ALA A 33 -10.46 8.45 1.59
CA ALA A 33 -11.44 8.55 2.67
C ALA A 33 -12.81 7.97 2.28
N ARG A 34 -13.17 7.95 0.98
CA ARG A 34 -14.43 7.37 0.46
C ARG A 34 -14.49 5.84 0.58
N ALA A 35 -13.35 5.19 0.82
CA ALA A 35 -13.26 3.75 1.07
C ALA A 35 -13.42 3.39 2.56
N ARG A 36 -13.43 4.37 3.46
CA ARG A 36 -13.56 4.12 4.90
C ARG A 36 -14.85 3.33 5.16
N LYS A 37 -14.71 2.33 6.02
CA LYS A 37 -15.79 1.43 6.44
C LYS A 37 -16.10 1.73 7.89
N GLU A 38 -17.38 1.91 8.19
CA GLU A 38 -17.84 2.01 9.57
C GLU A 38 -17.54 0.69 10.31
N PRO A 39 -17.09 0.74 11.57
CA PRO A 39 -16.89 -0.46 12.37
C PRO A 39 -18.16 -1.32 12.41
N GLY A 40 -17.99 -2.61 12.16
CA GLY A 40 -19.05 -3.62 12.26
C GLY A 40 -18.54 -4.87 12.99
N PRO A 41 -19.40 -5.87 13.21
CA PRO A 41 -18.95 -7.14 13.75
C PRO A 41 -17.91 -7.75 12.80
N PRO A 42 -16.76 -8.22 13.32
CA PRO A 42 -15.72 -8.78 12.47
C PRO A 42 -16.21 -10.07 11.80
N PRO A 43 -15.93 -10.27 10.51
CA PRO A 43 -16.36 -11.46 9.79
C PRO A 43 -15.43 -12.65 10.04
N ASP A 44 -15.99 -13.86 10.11
CA ASP A 44 -15.19 -15.10 10.15
C ASP A 44 -14.39 -15.33 8.86
N ARG A 45 -14.91 -14.82 7.72
CA ARG A 45 -14.30 -14.94 6.40
C ARG A 45 -14.20 -13.56 5.73
N PRO A 46 -13.21 -12.73 6.11
CA PRO A 46 -13.07 -11.36 5.62
C PRO A 46 -12.95 -11.29 4.10
N LEU A 47 -13.50 -10.22 3.52
CA LEU A 47 -13.24 -9.80 2.16
C LEU A 47 -11.90 -9.07 2.12
N CYS A 48 -10.92 -9.71 1.49
CA CYS A 48 -9.60 -9.16 1.27
C CYS A 48 -9.51 -8.55 -0.12
N ALA A 49 -8.72 -7.50 -0.30
CA ALA A 49 -8.48 -6.94 -1.63
C ALA A 49 -7.02 -6.58 -1.89
N TYR A 50 -6.59 -6.88 -3.12
CA TYR A 50 -5.41 -6.27 -3.73
C TYR A 50 -5.88 -5.32 -4.83
N PHE A 51 -5.32 -4.10 -4.86
CA PHE A 51 -5.52 -3.16 -5.96
C PHE A 51 -4.19 -2.80 -6.62
N GLY A 52 -4.19 -2.61 -7.93
CA GLY A 52 -3.02 -2.37 -8.76
C GLY A 52 -2.77 -3.42 -9.83
N THR A 53 -1.69 -3.22 -10.58
CA THR A 53 -1.21 -4.21 -11.55
C THR A 53 -0.82 -5.49 -10.82
N LEU A 54 -1.54 -6.58 -11.11
CA LEU A 54 -1.14 -7.92 -10.72
C LEU A 54 -0.09 -8.43 -11.72
N GLY A 55 1.13 -8.64 -11.24
CA GLY A 55 2.28 -8.99 -12.08
C GLY A 55 3.39 -9.69 -11.31
N ILE A 56 4.59 -9.68 -11.90
CA ILE A 56 5.75 -10.44 -11.40
C ILE A 56 6.19 -10.03 -9.99
N SER A 57 5.92 -8.79 -9.60
CA SER A 57 6.26 -8.27 -8.28
C SER A 57 5.40 -8.86 -7.17
N ASN A 58 4.25 -9.46 -7.49
CA ASN A 58 3.32 -10.01 -6.53
C ASN A 58 3.63 -11.47 -6.21
N ASP A 59 3.39 -11.87 -4.97
CA ASP A 59 3.37 -13.29 -4.59
C ASP A 59 2.02 -13.89 -4.97
N LEU A 60 2.01 -14.60 -6.11
CA LEU A 60 0.79 -15.15 -6.70
C LEU A 60 0.32 -16.42 -5.98
N ASP A 61 1.26 -17.22 -5.50
CA ASP A 61 0.93 -18.42 -4.74
C ASP A 61 0.31 -18.05 -3.40
N LEU A 62 0.80 -16.98 -2.77
CA LEU A 62 0.17 -16.42 -1.58
C LEU A 62 -1.23 -15.90 -1.88
N LEU A 63 -1.42 -15.13 -2.96
CA LEU A 63 -2.76 -14.65 -3.35
C LEU A 63 -3.74 -15.80 -3.66
N ARG A 64 -3.27 -16.88 -4.30
CA ARG A 64 -4.08 -18.10 -4.49
C ARG A 64 -4.47 -18.71 -3.15
N ALA A 65 -3.51 -18.88 -2.23
CA ALA A 65 -3.78 -19.40 -0.89
C ALA A 65 -4.81 -18.55 -0.14
N VAL A 66 -4.69 -17.22 -0.21
CA VAL A 66 -5.68 -16.28 0.33
C VAL A 66 -7.06 -16.53 -0.29
N SER A 67 -7.15 -16.68 -1.62
CA SER A 67 -8.43 -16.89 -2.31
C SER A 67 -9.17 -18.16 -1.91
N HIS A 68 -8.46 -19.19 -1.45
CA HIS A 68 -9.07 -20.45 -1.00
C HIS A 68 -9.51 -20.41 0.46
N ARG A 69 -8.87 -19.57 1.29
CA ARG A 69 -9.19 -19.44 2.72
C ARG A 69 -10.17 -18.31 3.02
N TYR A 70 -10.07 -17.21 2.27
CA TYR A 70 -10.82 -15.98 2.46
C TYR A 70 -11.44 -15.51 1.15
N ARG A 71 -12.39 -14.57 1.23
CA ARG A 71 -12.90 -13.90 0.03
C ARG A 71 -11.82 -12.97 -0.51
N LEU A 72 -11.57 -13.00 -1.81
CA LEU A 72 -10.53 -12.19 -2.44
C LEU A 72 -11.10 -11.38 -3.60
N ARG A 73 -10.79 -10.08 -3.62
CA ARG A 73 -11.05 -9.18 -4.75
C ARG A 73 -9.73 -8.66 -5.34
N LEU A 74 -9.59 -8.78 -6.66
CA LEU A 74 -8.44 -8.28 -7.41
C LEU A 74 -8.88 -7.13 -8.32
N ILE A 75 -8.32 -5.94 -8.08
CA ILE A 75 -8.71 -4.68 -8.73
C ILE A 75 -7.51 -4.14 -9.51
N GLY A 76 -7.56 -4.13 -10.83
CA GLY A 76 -6.50 -3.56 -11.67
C GLY A 76 -6.11 -4.44 -12.85
N PRO A 77 -5.11 -3.99 -13.64
CA PRO A 77 -4.57 -4.75 -14.76
C PRO A 77 -4.00 -6.09 -14.31
N ILE A 78 -4.28 -7.17 -15.04
CA ILE A 78 -3.72 -8.50 -14.81
C ILE A 78 -2.74 -8.81 -15.94
N ARG A 79 -1.47 -9.05 -15.60
CA ARG A 79 -0.38 -9.32 -16.57
C ARG A 79 0.12 -10.76 -16.54
N ILE A 80 -0.62 -11.63 -15.89
CA ILE A 80 -0.26 -13.01 -15.57
C ILE A 80 -1.49 -13.91 -15.70
N GLY A 81 -1.29 -15.22 -15.70
CA GLY A 81 -2.39 -16.18 -15.64
C GLY A 81 -3.06 -16.22 -14.26
N LEU A 82 -4.38 -16.48 -14.24
CA LEU A 82 -5.20 -16.59 -13.03
C LEU A 82 -5.51 -18.06 -12.65
N GLU A 83 -4.74 -19.01 -13.19
CA GLU A 83 -4.91 -20.42 -12.86
C GLU A 83 -4.66 -20.64 -11.37
N GLY A 84 -5.43 -21.53 -10.75
CA GLY A 84 -5.27 -21.92 -9.35
C GLY A 84 -5.95 -20.99 -8.34
N PHE A 85 -6.53 -19.85 -8.75
CA PHE A 85 -7.38 -19.04 -7.88
C PHE A 85 -8.72 -19.75 -7.60
N SER A 86 -9.30 -19.49 -6.42
CA SER A 86 -10.65 -19.94 -6.09
C SER A 86 -11.69 -19.38 -7.06
N LYS A 87 -12.75 -20.17 -7.34
CA LYS A 87 -13.87 -19.74 -8.20
C LYS A 87 -14.67 -18.57 -7.61
N GLU A 88 -14.54 -18.33 -6.30
CA GLU A 88 -15.17 -17.21 -5.60
C GLU A 88 -14.36 -15.91 -5.69
N THR A 89 -13.18 -15.92 -6.34
CA THR A 89 -12.35 -14.73 -6.48
C THR A 89 -13.03 -13.69 -7.38
N GLU A 90 -13.21 -12.48 -6.84
CA GLU A 90 -13.80 -11.36 -7.56
C GLU A 90 -12.72 -10.66 -8.41
N ILE A 91 -12.80 -10.80 -9.73
CA ILE A 91 -11.88 -10.16 -10.68
C ILE A 91 -12.55 -8.92 -11.25
N ILE A 92 -12.15 -7.73 -10.79
CA ILE A 92 -12.73 -6.46 -11.25
C ILE A 92 -12.04 -5.95 -12.52
N GLY A 93 -10.74 -6.26 -12.68
CA GLY A 93 -9.94 -5.72 -13.79
C GLY A 93 -9.60 -4.24 -13.60
N PRO A 94 -9.05 -3.57 -14.64
CA PRO A 94 -8.63 -2.18 -14.55
C PRO A 94 -9.81 -1.23 -14.37
N VAL A 95 -9.70 -0.33 -13.39
CA VAL A 95 -10.64 0.78 -13.14
C VAL A 95 -9.90 2.12 -13.08
N PRO A 96 -10.56 3.25 -13.37
CA PRO A 96 -10.00 4.57 -13.10
C PRO A 96 -9.55 4.70 -11.64
N HIS A 97 -8.50 5.48 -11.40
CA HIS A 97 -7.93 5.63 -10.05
C HIS A 97 -8.94 6.20 -9.06
N GLU A 98 -9.76 7.15 -9.53
CA GLU A 98 -10.85 7.77 -8.77
C GLU A 98 -11.97 6.81 -8.35
N ASP A 99 -12.09 5.66 -9.03
CA ASP A 99 -13.13 4.66 -8.78
C ASP A 99 -12.65 3.53 -7.84
N ILE A 100 -11.34 3.43 -7.59
CA ILE A 100 -10.77 2.44 -6.66
C ILE A 100 -11.45 2.50 -5.29
N PRO A 101 -11.68 3.67 -4.65
CA PRO A 101 -12.31 3.71 -3.33
C PRO A 101 -13.71 3.08 -3.28
N ALA A 102 -14.48 3.15 -4.38
CA ALA A 102 -15.79 2.52 -4.45
C ALA A 102 -15.68 0.99 -4.38
N GLN A 103 -14.65 0.42 -5.02
CA GLN A 103 -14.34 -1.01 -4.99
C GLN A 103 -13.75 -1.48 -3.66
N LEU A 104 -13.38 -0.57 -2.75
CA LEU A 104 -12.78 -0.89 -1.47
C LEU A 104 -13.74 -0.69 -0.28
N ARG A 105 -14.96 -0.18 -0.49
CA ARG A 105 -15.86 0.24 0.59
C ARG A 105 -16.23 -0.90 1.53
N ASP A 106 -16.59 -2.05 0.99
CA ASP A 106 -16.99 -3.27 1.71
C ASP A 106 -15.81 -4.14 2.14
N VAL A 107 -14.62 -3.92 1.57
CA VAL A 107 -13.39 -4.67 1.88
C VAL A 107 -13.03 -4.53 3.35
N ASP A 108 -12.73 -5.66 3.99
CA ASP A 108 -12.31 -5.75 5.38
C ASP A 108 -10.81 -5.51 5.52
N VAL A 109 -10.00 -6.20 4.71
CA VAL A 109 -8.53 -6.19 4.81
C VAL A 109 -7.89 -5.90 3.46
N LEU A 110 -6.96 -4.94 3.42
CA LEU A 110 -6.14 -4.68 2.23
C LEU A 110 -4.89 -5.55 2.23
N LEU A 111 -4.43 -5.95 1.05
CA LEU A 111 -3.26 -6.81 0.89
C LEU A 111 -2.16 -6.10 0.10
N LEU A 112 -0.92 -6.23 0.58
CA LEU A 112 0.30 -5.92 -0.16
C LEU A 112 1.21 -7.16 -0.23
N PRO A 113 0.84 -8.21 -1.00
CA PRO A 113 1.58 -9.47 -1.06
C PRO A 113 2.64 -9.40 -2.17
N TYR A 114 3.85 -8.94 -1.83
CA TYR A 114 4.95 -8.85 -2.78
C TYR A 114 5.86 -10.08 -2.66
N ALA A 115 6.36 -10.54 -3.79
CA ALA A 115 7.31 -11.64 -3.84
C ALA A 115 8.66 -11.24 -3.25
N HIS A 116 9.28 -12.13 -2.48
CA HIS A 116 10.63 -11.90 -1.97
C HIS A 116 11.65 -11.83 -3.11
N SER A 117 12.18 -10.64 -3.39
CA SER A 117 13.13 -10.44 -4.47
C SER A 117 13.99 -9.20 -4.25
N ALA A 118 15.20 -9.20 -4.83
CA ALA A 118 16.09 -8.04 -4.82
C ALA A 118 15.45 -6.79 -5.47
N HIS A 119 14.51 -6.99 -6.40
CA HIS A 119 13.72 -5.89 -6.95
C HIS A 119 12.84 -5.26 -5.87
N ASN A 120 11.99 -6.06 -5.23
CA ASN A 120 11.03 -5.59 -4.23
C ASN A 120 11.67 -5.06 -2.94
N ASP A 121 12.89 -5.50 -2.61
CA ASP A 121 13.69 -4.92 -1.51
C ASP A 121 13.89 -3.40 -1.64
N SER A 122 13.87 -2.87 -2.87
CA SER A 122 14.03 -1.45 -3.16
C SER A 122 12.73 -0.70 -3.41
N VAL A 123 11.62 -1.43 -3.50
CA VAL A 123 10.30 -0.89 -3.84
C VAL A 123 9.67 -0.24 -2.62
N MET A 124 9.17 0.98 -2.80
CA MET A 124 8.20 1.59 -1.90
C MET A 124 6.91 1.79 -2.71
N PRO A 125 5.88 0.97 -2.53
CA PRO A 125 4.71 1.04 -3.39
C PRO A 125 3.93 2.33 -3.15
N SER A 126 3.48 2.99 -4.21
CA SER A 126 2.58 4.16 -4.10
C SER A 126 1.34 3.87 -3.25
N LYS A 127 0.89 2.60 -3.27
CA LYS A 127 -0.28 2.09 -2.57
C LYS A 127 -0.16 2.10 -1.06
N LEU A 128 1.06 2.18 -0.52
CA LEU A 128 1.30 2.22 0.92
C LEU A 128 0.45 3.33 1.56
N PHE A 129 0.58 4.56 1.05
CA PHE A 129 -0.16 5.70 1.61
C PHE A 129 -1.64 5.69 1.24
N GLU A 130 -2.00 5.05 0.12
CA GLU A 130 -3.40 4.83 -0.27
C GLU A 130 -4.11 3.89 0.72
N CYS A 131 -3.47 2.77 1.09
CA CYS A 131 -3.95 1.86 2.12
C CYS A 131 -4.09 2.55 3.49
N LEU A 132 -3.10 3.35 3.88
CA LEU A 132 -3.17 4.12 5.12
C LEU A 132 -4.31 5.15 5.10
N ALA A 133 -4.55 5.81 3.96
CA ALA A 133 -5.60 6.81 3.81
C ALA A 133 -7.02 6.22 3.90
N THR A 134 -7.22 4.94 3.54
CA THR A 134 -8.49 4.26 3.79
C THR A 134 -8.72 3.96 5.27
N GLY A 135 -7.66 3.98 6.08
CA GLY A 135 -7.69 3.62 7.50
C GLY A 135 -8.02 2.15 7.75
N LYS A 136 -7.89 1.28 6.73
CA LYS A 136 -8.22 -0.14 6.84
C LYS A 136 -7.02 -0.95 7.34
N PRO A 137 -7.24 -2.07 8.03
CA PRO A 137 -6.18 -3.03 8.29
C PRO A 137 -5.55 -3.46 6.96
N THR A 138 -4.22 -3.54 6.96
CA THR A 138 -3.45 -3.95 5.79
C THR A 138 -2.42 -5.00 6.18
N VAL A 139 -2.43 -6.15 5.50
CA VAL A 139 -1.47 -7.24 5.67
C VAL A 139 -0.48 -7.21 4.51
N ALA A 140 0.81 -7.32 4.80
CA ALA A 140 1.88 -7.14 3.82
C ALA A 140 3.04 -8.10 4.00
N CYS A 141 3.79 -8.36 2.93
CA CYS A 141 5.02 -9.14 2.92
C CYS A 141 5.95 -8.67 1.80
N GLY A 142 7.23 -9.05 1.86
CA GLY A 142 8.19 -8.91 0.76
C GLY A 142 8.55 -7.46 0.40
N LEU A 143 8.35 -6.52 1.33
CA LEU A 143 8.63 -5.09 1.13
C LEU A 143 9.39 -4.54 2.34
N LYS A 144 10.72 -4.47 2.25
CA LYS A 144 11.58 -3.96 3.33
C LYS A 144 11.24 -2.52 3.74
N THR A 145 10.74 -1.70 2.82
CA THR A 145 10.37 -0.30 3.08
C THR A 145 9.15 -0.15 3.99
N LEU A 146 8.36 -1.20 4.21
CA LEU A 146 7.22 -1.16 5.12
C LEU A 146 7.62 -1.23 6.60
N TYR A 147 8.83 -1.70 6.93
CA TYR A 147 9.29 -1.77 8.31
C TYR A 147 9.45 -0.38 8.98
N ASP A 148 9.62 0.69 8.18
CA ASP A 148 9.54 2.09 8.65
C ASP A 148 8.13 2.47 9.17
N TYR A 149 7.13 1.60 8.97
CA TYR A 149 5.72 1.79 9.32
C TYR A 149 5.13 0.53 9.97
N GLU A 150 5.96 -0.33 10.56
CA GLU A 150 5.54 -1.63 11.11
C GLU A 150 4.41 -1.54 12.15
N GLU A 151 4.27 -0.39 12.82
CA GLU A 151 3.20 -0.11 13.77
C GLU A 151 1.83 0.10 13.11
N LEU A 152 1.79 0.31 11.79
CA LEU A 152 0.59 0.61 11.00
C LEU A 152 0.13 -0.56 10.12
N PHE A 153 0.98 -1.57 9.94
CA PHE A 153 0.76 -2.71 9.05
C PHE A 153 0.94 -4.04 9.76
N TYR A 154 0.24 -5.07 9.30
CA TYR A 154 0.52 -6.45 9.69
C TYR A 154 1.54 -7.06 8.72
N ILE A 155 2.82 -6.93 9.05
CA ILE A 155 3.92 -7.46 8.21
C ILE A 155 4.21 -8.90 8.60
N ARG A 156 4.00 -9.86 7.69
CA ARG A 156 4.29 -11.29 7.89
C ARG A 156 4.96 -11.86 6.66
N GLU A 157 6.07 -12.56 6.85
CA GLU A 157 6.94 -12.94 5.73
C GLU A 157 6.73 -14.39 5.26
N THR A 158 6.00 -15.20 6.02
CA THR A 158 5.64 -16.57 5.64
C THR A 158 4.15 -16.67 5.24
N PRO A 159 3.79 -17.57 4.31
CA PRO A 159 2.40 -17.72 3.88
C PRO A 159 1.42 -18.06 5.00
N GLU A 160 1.80 -18.91 5.95
CA GLU A 160 0.94 -19.30 7.07
C GLU A 160 0.66 -18.12 7.99
N GLU A 161 1.70 -17.41 8.42
CA GLU A 161 1.55 -16.22 9.25
C GLU A 161 0.76 -15.11 8.54
N PHE A 162 0.95 -14.95 7.24
CA PHE A 162 0.20 -13.97 6.45
C PHE A 162 -1.30 -14.31 6.43
N LEU A 163 -1.66 -15.58 6.22
CA LEU A 163 -3.04 -16.05 6.24
C LEU A 163 -3.68 -15.88 7.62
N ASP A 164 -2.96 -16.15 8.69
CA ASP A 164 -3.47 -15.98 10.05
C ASP A 164 -3.61 -14.49 10.42
N ALA A 165 -2.66 -13.65 9.97
CA ALA A 165 -2.70 -12.22 10.18
C ALA A 165 -3.92 -11.54 9.54
N ILE A 166 -4.47 -12.07 8.45
CA ILE A 166 -5.72 -11.56 7.84
C ILE A 166 -6.87 -11.61 8.84
N LEU A 167 -7.04 -12.72 9.56
CA LEU A 167 -8.13 -12.85 10.52
C LEU A 167 -7.90 -11.93 11.72
N VAL A 168 -6.66 -11.86 12.23
CA VAL A 168 -6.27 -10.94 13.31
C VAL A 168 -6.55 -9.49 12.91
N ALA A 169 -6.16 -9.09 11.70
CA ALA A 169 -6.34 -7.73 11.20
C ALA A 169 -7.82 -7.39 11.00
N ALA A 170 -8.66 -8.34 10.57
CA ALA A 170 -10.10 -8.16 10.47
C ALA A 170 -10.79 -7.96 11.84
N HIS A 171 -10.14 -8.38 12.94
CA HIS A 171 -10.63 -8.26 14.31
C HIS A 171 -9.96 -7.12 15.10
N GLU A 172 -9.17 -6.28 14.43
CA GLU A 172 -8.47 -5.19 15.11
C GLU A 172 -9.45 -4.18 15.72
N PRO A 173 -9.07 -3.49 16.82
CA PRO A 173 -9.91 -2.45 17.38
C PRO A 173 -9.96 -1.22 16.44
N PRO A 174 -11.12 -0.53 16.34
CA PRO A 174 -11.25 0.66 15.50
C PRO A 174 -10.27 1.81 15.83
N THR A 175 -9.67 1.80 17.02
CA THR A 175 -8.67 2.78 17.46
C THR A 175 -7.41 2.83 16.59
N LEU A 176 -7.10 1.76 15.85
CA LEU A 176 -5.95 1.72 14.94
C LEU A 176 -6.19 2.46 13.61
N GLN A 177 -7.44 2.85 13.33
CA GLN A 177 -7.78 3.60 12.12
C GLN A 177 -7.14 5.00 12.11
N ALA A 178 -7.26 5.75 13.21
CA ALA A 178 -6.82 7.14 13.26
C ALA A 178 -5.29 7.32 13.06
N PRO A 179 -4.41 6.51 13.68
CA PRO A 179 -2.98 6.58 13.41
C PRO A 179 -2.60 6.35 11.94
N ARG A 180 -3.29 5.44 11.24
CA ARG A 180 -3.06 5.20 9.80
C ARG A 180 -3.40 6.42 8.97
N ILE A 181 -4.58 7.01 9.21
CA ILE A 181 -5.03 8.21 8.51
C ILE A 181 -4.06 9.37 8.76
N ALA A 182 -3.66 9.59 10.02
CA ALA A 182 -2.72 10.65 10.38
C ALA A 182 -1.38 10.50 9.65
N ARG A 183 -0.81 9.29 9.57
CA ARG A 183 0.41 9.04 8.80
C ARG A 183 0.19 9.28 7.31
N ALA A 184 -0.95 8.91 6.74
CA ALA A 184 -1.26 9.21 5.34
C ALA A 184 -1.31 10.72 5.07
N GLU A 185 -1.88 11.51 5.98
CA GLU A 185 -2.03 12.97 5.84
C GLU A 185 -0.68 13.71 5.73
N GLU A 186 0.36 13.22 6.41
CA GLU A 186 1.74 13.70 6.28
C GLU A 186 2.27 13.58 4.84
N HIS A 187 1.71 12.62 4.08
CA HIS A 187 2.01 12.33 2.69
C HIS A 187 0.95 12.86 1.71
N SER A 188 0.03 13.72 2.14
CA SER A 188 -0.92 14.38 1.22
C SER A 188 -0.22 15.18 0.13
N TYR A 189 -0.84 15.29 -1.05
CA TYR A 189 -0.28 16.12 -2.14
C TYR A 189 -0.07 17.58 -1.72
N ALA A 190 -0.95 18.14 -0.88
CA ALA A 190 -0.78 19.48 -0.33
C ALA A 190 0.50 19.60 0.52
N ARG A 191 0.74 18.65 1.46
CA ARG A 191 1.97 18.61 2.27
C ARG A 191 3.21 18.42 1.40
N ARG A 192 3.12 17.57 0.37
CA ARG A 192 4.19 17.33 -0.60
C ARG A 192 4.54 18.60 -1.37
N MET A 193 3.55 19.34 -1.86
CA MET A 193 3.77 20.61 -2.56
C MET A 193 4.42 21.66 -1.65
N MET A 194 3.98 21.78 -0.40
CA MET A 194 4.63 22.68 0.56
C MET A 194 6.10 22.31 0.84
N ARG A 195 6.44 21.01 0.89
CA ARG A 195 7.83 20.57 1.04
C ARG A 195 8.69 20.95 -0.16
N ILE A 196 8.16 20.77 -1.37
CA ILE A 196 8.86 21.13 -2.61
C ILE A 196 9.09 22.63 -2.67
N ASP A 197 8.05 23.43 -2.43
CA ASP A 197 8.13 24.90 -2.47
C ASP A 197 9.15 25.41 -1.45
N ARG A 198 9.06 24.98 -0.19
CA ARG A 198 10.03 25.34 0.86
C ARG A 198 11.46 25.04 0.45
N TYR A 199 11.69 23.87 -0.14
CA TYR A 199 13.04 23.47 -0.57
C TYR A 199 13.57 24.36 -1.71
N ILE A 200 12.70 24.70 -2.69
CA ILE A 200 13.06 25.61 -3.77
C ILE A 200 13.40 27.00 -3.22
N GLN A 201 12.60 27.54 -2.30
CA GLN A 201 12.87 28.84 -1.67
C GLN A 201 14.21 28.86 -0.95
N GLN A 202 14.54 27.82 -0.17
CA GLN A 202 15.84 27.70 0.50
C GLN A 202 17.02 27.73 -0.48
N ILE A 203 16.91 27.06 -1.63
CA ILE A 203 17.95 27.11 -2.67
C ILE A 203 18.07 28.51 -3.27
N LEU A 204 16.95 29.18 -3.52
CA LEU A 204 16.94 30.53 -4.11
C LEU A 204 17.55 31.56 -3.15
N GLU A 205 17.30 31.42 -1.85
CA GLU A 205 17.89 32.27 -0.81
C GLU A 205 19.39 32.03 -0.66
N ALA A 206 19.85 30.77 -0.67
CA ALA A 206 21.27 30.43 -0.54
C ALA A 206 22.15 30.84 -1.75
N LYS A 207 21.52 31.29 -2.85
CA LYS A 207 22.21 31.78 -4.06
C LYS A 207 22.30 33.31 -4.13
N LYS A 208 21.66 34.03 -3.20
CA LYS A 208 21.80 35.48 -3.04
C LYS A 208 22.99 35.78 -2.13
#